data_AF-A0A9D9LG10-F1
#
_entry.id   AF-A0A9D9LG10-F1
#
_cell.length_a   1.000
_cell.length_b   1.000
_cell.length_c   1.000
_cell.angle_alpha   90.00
_cell.angle_beta   90.00
_cell.angle_gamma   90.00
#
_symmetry.space_group_name_H-M   'P 1'
#
loop_
_entity.id
_entity.type
_entity.pdbx_description
1 polymer ?
#
loop_
_entity_poly.entity_id
_entity_poly.type
_entity_poly.pdbx_seq_one_letter_code
_entity_poly.pdbx_strand_id
1 'polypeptide(L)'
;MGILDRFSLSGKTALVTGAGRGLGQGMALALAEAGADIAIAELDLPAAEETAGMIRERGRRALAFKSDVTDFEAVQAMFRSVIEEWKHLDILVNNAGYAQPVSALEMSVQDWERMLAVDLKGVFLCCKAVAPYMIQQGGGKIVNIASMSSFHVNR
;
A
#
# COMPACT_ATOMS: atom_id res chain seq x y z
N MET A 1 -28.33 4.02 9.85
CA MET A 1 -27.11 3.75 9.06
C MET A 1 -27.46 2.69 8.03
N GLY A 2 -27.59 3.10 6.76
CA GLY A 2 -27.87 2.22 5.64
C GLY A 2 -26.63 1.42 5.22
N ILE A 3 -26.79 0.53 4.24
CA ILE A 3 -25.67 -0.28 3.74
C ILE A 3 -24.56 0.57 3.11
N LEU A 4 -24.92 1.63 2.38
CA LEU A 4 -23.94 2.53 1.75
C LEU A 4 -23.13 3.32 2.80
N ASP A 5 -23.77 3.74 3.89
CA ASP A 5 -23.08 4.42 5.00
C ASP A 5 -21.99 3.53 5.63
N ARG A 6 -22.19 2.20 5.64
CA ARG A 6 -21.20 1.23 6.17
C ARG A 6 -19.95 1.11 5.30
N PHE A 7 -20.04 1.49 4.02
CA PHE A 7 -18.93 1.49 3.08
C PHE A 7 -18.29 2.87 2.91
N SER A 8 -18.84 3.92 3.52
CA SER A 8 -18.23 5.25 3.49
C SER A 8 -16.89 5.24 4.25
N LEU A 9 -15.89 5.89 3.64
CA LEU A 9 -14.59 6.15 4.23
C LEU A 9 -14.38 7.65 4.49
N SER A 10 -15.46 8.43 4.53
CA SER A 10 -15.39 9.87 4.80
C SER A 10 -14.67 10.15 6.12
N GLY A 11 -13.62 10.97 6.03
CA GLY A 11 -12.78 11.33 7.18
C GLY A 11 -11.74 10.29 7.57
N LYS A 12 -11.59 9.22 6.78
CA LYS A 12 -10.54 8.21 6.95
C LYS A 12 -9.28 8.55 6.17
N THR A 13 -8.17 8.01 6.64
CA THR A 13 -6.87 8.07 5.95
C THR A 13 -6.41 6.67 5.56
N ALA A 14 -5.86 6.54 4.36
CA ALA A 14 -5.36 5.27 3.84
C ALA A 14 -3.96 5.42 3.25
N LEU A 15 -3.14 4.37 3.34
CA LEU A 15 -1.87 4.24 2.64
C LEU A 15 -1.93 3.03 1.72
N VAL A 16 -1.55 3.20 0.45
CA VAL A 16 -1.47 2.12 -0.53
C VAL A 16 -0.04 2.04 -1.07
N THR A 17 0.62 0.90 -0.85
CA THR A 17 1.95 0.62 -1.41
C THR A 17 1.83 0.09 -2.84
N GLY A 18 2.78 0.35 -3.72
CA GLY A 18 2.72 -0.15 -5.10
C GLY A 18 1.67 0.57 -5.95
N ALA A 19 1.31 1.80 -5.59
CA ALA A 19 0.09 2.46 -6.07
C ALA A 19 0.32 3.52 -7.15
N GLY A 20 1.49 3.55 -7.78
CA GLY A 20 1.72 4.42 -8.94
C GLY A 20 0.99 3.98 -10.22
N ARG A 21 0.53 2.72 -10.29
CA ARG A 21 -0.17 2.14 -11.46
C ARG A 21 -0.97 0.88 -11.11
N GLY A 22 -1.71 0.37 -12.10
CA GLY A 22 -2.35 -0.95 -12.03
C GLY A 22 -3.36 -1.09 -10.88
N LEU A 23 -3.39 -2.26 -10.23
CA LEU A 23 -4.32 -2.53 -9.13
C LEU A 23 -4.13 -1.57 -7.95
N GLY A 24 -2.89 -1.22 -7.61
CA GLY A 24 -2.60 -0.28 -6.53
C GLY A 24 -3.21 1.09 -6.78
N GLN A 25 -3.03 1.65 -7.98
CA GLN A 25 -3.66 2.90 -8.39
C GLN A 25 -5.19 2.79 -8.36
N GLY A 26 -5.75 1.72 -8.93
CA GLY A 26 -7.20 1.49 -8.92
C GLY A 26 -7.80 1.46 -7.52
N MET A 27 -7.14 0.75 -6.59
CA MET A 27 -7.56 0.72 -5.17
C MET A 27 -7.41 2.09 -4.51
N ALA A 28 -6.32 2.82 -4.75
CA ALA A 28 -6.12 4.16 -4.21
C ALA A 28 -7.23 5.12 -4.65
N LEU A 29 -7.57 5.12 -5.95
CA LEU A 29 -8.66 5.93 -6.50
C LEU A 29 -10.03 5.52 -5.92
N ALA A 30 -10.31 4.22 -5.82
CA ALA A 30 -11.58 3.74 -5.26
C ALA A 30 -11.75 4.12 -3.78
N LEU A 31 -10.68 4.04 -2.97
CA LEU A 31 -10.69 4.48 -1.57
C LEU A 31 -10.92 6.01 -1.48
N ALA A 32 -10.33 6.79 -2.38
CA ALA A 32 -10.55 8.23 -2.47
C ALA A 32 -12.01 8.56 -2.81
N GLU A 33 -12.59 7.86 -3.79
CA GLU A 33 -14.01 8.00 -4.19
C GLU A 33 -14.96 7.62 -3.05
N ALA A 34 -14.58 6.66 -2.20
CA ALA A 34 -15.31 6.33 -0.97
C ALA A 34 -15.13 7.36 0.16
N GLY A 35 -14.24 8.35 0.00
CA GLY A 35 -14.08 9.51 0.88
C GLY A 35 -12.84 9.53 1.76
N ALA A 36 -11.85 8.66 1.52
CA ALA A 36 -10.59 8.68 2.27
C ALA A 36 -9.58 9.69 1.70
N ASP A 37 -8.68 10.20 2.55
CA ASP A 37 -7.42 10.82 2.12
C ASP A 37 -6.35 9.75 1.92
N ILE A 38 -5.51 9.87 0.88
CA ILE A 38 -4.70 8.74 0.40
C ILE A 38 -3.20 9.08 0.34
N ALA A 39 -2.39 8.28 1.01
CA ALA A 39 -0.94 8.28 0.90
C ALA A 39 -0.53 7.19 -0.10
N ILE A 40 0.27 7.56 -1.09
CA ILE A 40 0.74 6.68 -2.15
C ILE A 40 2.21 6.41 -1.91
N ALA A 41 2.58 5.15 -1.83
CA ALA A 41 3.96 4.71 -1.71
C ALA A 41 4.36 3.92 -2.95
N GLU A 42 5.43 4.36 -3.62
CA GLU A 42 5.91 3.73 -4.86
C GLU A 42 7.42 3.91 -5.01
N LEU A 43 8.09 3.04 -5.78
CA LEU A 43 9.51 3.16 -6.09
C LEU A 43 9.78 4.33 -7.05
N ASP A 44 8.85 4.55 -7.98
CA ASP A 44 8.84 5.66 -8.93
C ASP A 44 7.99 6.83 -8.41
N LEU A 45 8.65 7.89 -7.93
CA LEU A 45 7.97 9.08 -7.40
C LEU A 45 7.09 9.80 -8.44
N PRO A 46 7.51 9.97 -9.71
CA PRO A 46 6.63 10.50 -10.74
C PRO A 46 5.29 9.75 -10.87
N ALA A 47 5.29 8.41 -10.91
CA ALA A 47 4.06 7.63 -10.94
C ALA A 47 3.21 7.80 -9.65
N ALA A 48 3.86 7.94 -8.49
CA ALA A 48 3.15 8.25 -7.24
C ALA A 48 2.44 9.61 -7.32
N GLU A 49 3.12 10.65 -7.82
CA GLU A 49 2.56 11.99 -7.95
C GLU A 49 1.46 12.07 -9.01
N GLU A 50 1.57 11.31 -10.11
CA GLU A 50 0.48 11.20 -11.09
C GLU A 50 -0.80 10.68 -10.43
N THR A 51 -0.69 9.58 -9.67
CA THR A 51 -1.82 9.03 -8.93
C THR A 51 -2.33 10.01 -7.86
N ALA A 52 -1.43 10.73 -7.18
CA ALA A 52 -1.81 11.74 -6.19
C ALA A 52 -2.59 12.89 -6.84
N GLY A 53 -2.19 13.32 -8.04
CA GLY A 53 -2.91 14.29 -8.85
C GLY A 53 -4.35 13.85 -9.13
N MET A 54 -4.53 12.62 -9.61
CA MET A 54 -5.86 12.05 -9.86
C MET A 54 -6.75 12.00 -8.60
N ILE A 55 -6.16 11.77 -7.42
CA ILE A 55 -6.88 11.77 -6.13
C ILE A 55 -7.27 13.20 -5.72
N ARG A 56 -6.36 14.17 -5.92
CA ARG A 56 -6.62 15.59 -5.64
C ARG A 56 -7.74 16.15 -6.54
N GLU A 57 -7.79 15.74 -7.81
CA GLU A 57 -8.87 16.09 -8.74
C GLU A 57 -10.25 15.58 -8.28
N ARG A 58 -10.28 14.50 -7.49
CA ARG A 58 -11.50 13.96 -6.85
C ARG A 58 -11.86 14.65 -5.53
N GLY A 59 -11.15 15.72 -5.17
CA GLY A 59 -11.42 16.52 -3.97
C GLY A 59 -10.92 15.88 -2.66
N ARG A 60 -10.00 14.92 -2.74
CA ARG A 60 -9.36 14.29 -1.57
C ARG A 60 -7.93 14.78 -1.38
N ARG A 61 -7.41 14.71 -0.15
CA ARG A 61 -5.99 15.00 0.09
C ARG A 61 -5.15 13.79 -0.33
N ALA A 62 -3.99 14.06 -0.91
CA ALA A 62 -3.05 13.02 -1.31
C ALA A 62 -1.59 13.38 -0.99
N LEU A 63 -0.87 12.40 -0.45
CA LEU A 63 0.59 12.43 -0.26
C LEU A 63 1.24 11.41 -1.18
N ALA A 64 2.41 11.73 -1.72
CA ALA A 64 3.18 10.82 -2.56
C ALA A 64 4.57 10.62 -1.95
N PHE A 65 5.00 9.36 -1.86
CA PHE A 65 6.26 8.98 -1.28
C PHE A 65 7.03 8.07 -2.23
N LYS A 66 8.32 8.39 -2.41
CA LYS A 66 9.29 7.42 -2.90
C LYS A 66 9.64 6.47 -1.75
N SER A 67 9.22 5.22 -1.83
CA SER A 67 9.51 4.24 -0.77
C SER A 67 9.72 2.85 -1.35
N ASP A 68 10.83 2.23 -0.97
CA ASP A 68 11.09 0.81 -1.20
C ASP A 68 10.59 0.02 0.01
N VAL A 69 9.57 -0.82 -0.18
CA VAL A 69 9.00 -1.64 0.90
C VAL A 69 9.99 -2.65 1.48
N THR A 70 11.10 -2.93 0.78
CA THR A 70 12.14 -3.85 1.23
C THR A 70 13.16 -3.20 2.17
N ASP A 71 13.16 -1.86 2.26
CA ASP A 71 14.00 -1.04 3.15
C ASP A 71 13.18 -0.56 4.36
N PHE A 72 13.50 -1.08 5.54
CA PHE A 72 12.74 -0.77 6.74
C PHE A 72 12.86 0.69 7.18
N GLU A 73 14.02 1.33 6.97
CA GLU A 73 14.20 2.74 7.35
C GLU A 73 13.35 3.65 6.46
N ALA A 74 13.31 3.37 5.15
CA ALA A 74 12.44 4.08 4.21
C ALA A 74 10.96 3.88 4.55
N VAL A 75 10.56 2.67 4.90
CA VAL A 75 9.19 2.35 5.35
C VAL A 75 8.86 3.12 6.64
N GLN A 76 9.74 3.12 7.64
CA GLN A 76 9.51 3.85 8.90
C GLN A 76 9.42 5.36 8.67
N ALA A 77 10.28 5.93 7.83
CA ALA A 77 10.24 7.34 7.49
C ALA A 77 8.92 7.73 6.82
N MET A 78 8.43 6.93 5.86
CA MET A 78 7.15 7.15 5.21
C MET A 78 5.97 7.15 6.19
N PHE A 79 5.86 6.13 7.06
CA PHE A 79 4.76 6.07 8.04
C PHE A 79 4.84 7.24 9.02
N ARG A 80 6.04 7.61 9.49
CA ARG A 80 6.23 8.79 10.34
C ARG A 80 5.72 10.06 9.66
N SER A 81 6.06 10.31 8.40
CA SER A 81 5.59 11.50 7.66
C SER A 81 4.06 11.52 7.52
N VAL A 82 3.43 10.37 7.24
CA VAL A 82 1.96 10.27 7.17
C VAL A 82 1.31 10.59 8.51
N ILE A 83 1.84 10.04 9.60
CA ILE A 83 1.33 10.30 10.95
C ILE A 83 1.62 11.75 11.40
N GLU A 84 2.73 12.35 11.00
CA GLU A 84 3.02 13.75 11.26
C GLU A 84 2.00 14.68 10.58
N GLU A 85 1.64 14.38 9.33
CA GLU A 85 0.70 15.18 8.54
C GLU A 85 -0.76 14.99 8.97
N TRP A 86 -1.21 13.75 9.17
CA TRP A 86 -2.62 13.45 9.42
C TRP A 86 -2.96 13.08 10.87
N LYS A 87 -1.96 12.86 11.72
CA LYS A 87 -2.08 12.43 13.13
C LYS A 87 -2.68 11.03 13.33
N HIS A 88 -3.12 10.36 12.26
CA HIS A 88 -3.70 9.03 12.30
C HIS A 88 -3.52 8.35 10.93
N LEU A 89 -3.65 7.02 10.91
CA LEU A 89 -3.72 6.23 9.69
C LEU A 89 -4.69 5.07 9.88
N ASP A 90 -5.88 5.13 9.25
CA ASP A 90 -6.91 4.10 9.47
C ASP A 90 -6.68 2.82 8.68
N ILE A 91 -6.16 2.94 7.45
CA ILE A 91 -6.11 1.84 6.48
C ILE A 91 -4.71 1.72 5.89
N LEU A 92 -4.16 0.51 5.89
CA LEU A 92 -2.98 0.13 5.11
C LEU A 92 -3.38 -0.92 4.08
N VAL A 93 -3.01 -0.70 2.82
CA VAL A 93 -3.11 -1.68 1.74
C VAL A 93 -1.70 -2.04 1.27
N ASN A 94 -1.25 -3.23 1.64
CA ASN A 94 0.01 -3.81 1.16
C ASN A 94 -0.22 -4.45 -0.20
N ASN A 95 0.02 -3.67 -1.26
CA ASN A 95 -0.15 -4.07 -2.65
C ASN A 95 1.17 -4.13 -3.45
N ALA A 96 2.27 -3.53 -2.96
CA ALA A 96 3.54 -3.60 -3.65
C ALA A 96 3.93 -5.07 -3.86
N GLY A 97 4.29 -5.42 -5.10
CA GLY A 97 4.52 -6.80 -5.49
C GLY A 97 5.42 -6.90 -6.72
N TYR A 98 6.13 -8.01 -6.83
CA TYR A 98 7.05 -8.31 -7.91
C TYR A 98 6.92 -9.76 -8.34
N ALA A 99 6.67 -9.99 -9.62
CA ALA A 99 6.62 -11.32 -10.20
C ALA A 99 7.71 -11.50 -11.26
N GLN A 100 8.40 -12.63 -11.21
CA GLN A 100 9.36 -13.06 -12.23
C GLN A 100 8.89 -14.42 -12.79
N PRO A 101 8.16 -14.44 -13.93
CA PRO A 101 7.58 -15.66 -14.46
C PRO A 101 8.64 -16.47 -15.23
N VAL A 102 9.44 -17.25 -14.51
CA VAL A 102 10.43 -18.17 -15.08
C VAL A 102 10.23 -19.58 -14.52
N SER A 103 10.75 -20.58 -15.23
CA SER A 103 10.77 -21.96 -14.74
C SER A 103 11.53 -22.04 -13.42
N ALA A 104 11.11 -22.92 -12.51
CA ALA A 104 11.82 -23.13 -11.25
C ALA A 104 13.29 -23.58 -11.46
N LEU A 105 13.59 -24.25 -12.58
CA LEU A 105 14.96 -24.65 -12.94
C LEU A 105 15.83 -23.47 -13.42
N GLU A 106 15.21 -22.39 -13.86
CA GLU A 106 15.86 -21.18 -14.39
C GLU A 106 15.82 -20.01 -13.40
N MET A 107 15.07 -20.16 -12.30
CA MET A 107 14.97 -19.16 -11.25
C MET A 107 16.32 -18.97 -10.57
N SER A 108 16.89 -17.77 -10.71
CA SER A 108 18.08 -17.42 -9.95
C SER A 108 17.74 -17.25 -8.47
N VAL A 109 18.71 -17.53 -7.59
CA VAL A 109 18.54 -17.28 -6.14
C VAL A 109 18.26 -15.80 -5.90
N GLN A 110 18.87 -14.90 -6.67
CA GLN A 110 18.71 -13.46 -6.57
C GLN A 110 17.29 -13.00 -6.91
N ASP A 111 16.70 -13.54 -7.99
CA ASP A 111 15.32 -13.19 -8.37
C ASP A 111 14.31 -13.76 -7.37
N TRP A 112 14.57 -14.97 -6.86
CA TRP A 112 13.78 -15.58 -5.79
C TRP A 112 13.82 -14.74 -4.50
N GLU A 113 15.01 -14.36 -4.06
CA GLU A 113 15.19 -13.50 -2.89
C GLU A 113 14.55 -12.13 -3.07
N ARG A 114 14.63 -11.55 -4.27
CA ARG A 114 13.96 -10.28 -4.60
C ARG A 114 12.45 -10.42 -4.50
N MET A 115 11.87 -11.49 -5.06
CA MET A 115 10.44 -11.78 -4.96
C MET A 115 10.00 -11.89 -3.49
N LEU A 116 10.70 -12.69 -2.68
CA LEU A 116 10.40 -12.80 -1.25
C LEU A 116 10.62 -11.48 -0.48
N ALA A 117 11.62 -10.70 -0.87
CA ALA A 117 11.90 -9.41 -0.24
C ALA A 117 10.74 -8.42 -0.44
N VAL A 118 10.14 -8.38 -1.63
CA VAL A 118 9.00 -7.49 -1.93
C VAL A 118 7.70 -8.07 -1.39
N ASP A 119 7.35 -9.28 -1.81
CA ASP A 119 5.99 -9.84 -1.67
C ASP A 119 5.69 -10.38 -0.26
N LEU A 120 6.73 -10.67 0.53
CA LEU A 120 6.57 -11.23 1.87
C LEU A 120 7.23 -10.35 2.94
N LYS A 121 8.54 -10.11 2.81
CA LYS A 121 9.26 -9.27 3.79
C LYS A 121 8.70 -7.84 3.76
N GLY A 122 8.45 -7.26 2.59
CA GLY A 122 7.90 -5.90 2.47
C GLY A 122 6.57 -5.75 3.19
N VAL A 123 5.65 -6.70 2.98
CA VAL A 123 4.36 -6.76 3.71
C VAL A 123 4.58 -6.76 5.22
N PHE A 124 5.50 -7.61 5.72
CA PHE A 124 5.82 -7.67 7.15
C PHE A 124 6.39 -6.34 7.68
N LEU A 125 7.32 -5.72 6.94
CA LEU A 125 7.94 -4.45 7.34
C LEU A 125 6.90 -3.33 7.43
N CYS A 126 5.99 -3.22 6.46
CA CYS A 126 4.90 -2.24 6.51
C CYS A 126 3.95 -2.49 7.68
N CYS A 127 3.56 -3.75 7.92
CA CYS A 127 2.74 -4.12 9.09
C CYS A 127 3.44 -3.74 10.40
N LYS A 128 4.74 -4.05 10.52
CA LYS A 128 5.54 -3.75 11.71
C LYS A 128 5.66 -2.25 11.95
N ALA A 129 5.84 -1.45 10.89
CA ALA A 129 5.98 -0.01 11.01
C ALA A 129 4.66 0.69 11.38
N VAL A 130 3.52 0.25 10.85
CA VAL A 130 2.22 0.89 11.13
C VAL A 130 1.63 0.49 12.47
N ALA A 131 1.91 -0.72 12.95
CA ALA A 131 1.24 -1.31 14.11
C ALA A 131 1.28 -0.45 15.39
N PRO A 132 2.42 0.17 15.79
CA PRO A 132 2.46 1.00 17.00
C PRO A 132 1.47 2.18 16.93
N TYR A 133 1.35 2.83 15.77
CA TYR A 133 0.42 3.94 15.56
C TYR A 133 -1.03 3.48 15.60
N MET A 134 -1.34 2.36 14.94
CA MET A 134 -2.68 1.76 14.95
C MET A 134 -3.10 1.30 16.36
N ILE A 135 -2.17 0.75 17.15
CA ILE A 135 -2.43 0.40 18.56
C ILE A 135 -2.70 1.65 19.38
N GLN A 136 -1.86 2.69 19.24
CA GLN A 136 -2.00 3.94 19.98
C GLN A 136 -3.31 4.67 19.68
N GLN A 137 -3.77 4.66 18.42
CA GLN A 137 -5.04 5.29 18.03
C GLN A 137 -6.29 4.43 18.34
N GLY A 138 -6.11 3.19 18.81
CA GLY A 138 -7.21 2.29 19.20
C GLY A 138 -7.72 1.34 18.11
N GLY A 139 -7.03 1.23 16.98
CA GLY A 139 -7.29 0.24 15.93
C GLY A 139 -7.05 0.76 14.52
N GLY A 140 -7.17 -0.14 13.54
CA GLY A 140 -7.02 0.15 12.11
C GLY A 140 -7.37 -1.06 11.27
N LYS A 141 -7.22 -0.95 9.95
CA LYS A 141 -7.42 -2.04 8.99
C LYS A 141 -6.15 -2.22 8.14
N ILE A 142 -5.66 -3.45 8.08
CA ILE A 142 -4.57 -3.85 7.19
C ILE A 142 -5.13 -4.83 6.18
N VAL A 143 -4.94 -4.53 4.89
CA VAL A 143 -5.36 -5.36 3.76
C VAL A 143 -4.11 -5.78 3.01
N ASN A 144 -3.84 -7.08 2.98
CA ASN A 144 -2.71 -7.65 2.24
C ASN A 144 -3.21 -8.23 0.93
N ILE A 145 -2.64 -7.77 -0.18
CA ILE A 145 -2.94 -8.33 -1.48
C ILE A 145 -2.08 -9.58 -1.68
N ALA A 146 -2.73 -10.72 -1.79
CA ALA A 146 -2.10 -11.99 -2.10
C ALA A 146 -2.40 -12.34 -3.57
N SER A 147 -2.40 -13.63 -3.89
CA SER A 147 -2.74 -14.13 -5.21
C SER A 147 -3.45 -15.47 -5.09
N MET A 148 -4.24 -15.85 -6.10
CA MET A 148 -4.71 -17.24 -6.25
C MET A 148 -3.55 -18.25 -6.27
N SER A 149 -2.34 -17.81 -6.64
CA SER A 149 -1.11 -18.58 -6.56
C SER A 149 -0.79 -19.07 -5.14
N SER A 150 -1.40 -18.50 -4.10
CA SER A 150 -1.27 -19.00 -2.72
C SER A 150 -1.98 -20.34 -2.49
N PHE A 151 -2.92 -20.71 -3.36
CA PHE A 151 -3.69 -21.95 -3.28
C PHE A 151 -3.39 -22.92 -4.43
N HIS A 152 -2.88 -22.43 -5.57
CA HIS A 152 -2.66 -23.23 -6.77
C HIS A 152 -1.35 -22.88 -7.47
N VAL A 153 -0.80 -23.85 -8.21
CA VAL A 153 0.26 -23.59 -9.18
C VAL A 153 -0.39 -23.08 -10.46
N ASN A 154 0.03 -21.90 -10.94
CA ASN A 154 -0.41 -21.39 -12.22
C ASN A 154 0.10 -22.32 -13.33
N ARG A 155 -0.84 -22.95 -14.06
CA ARG A 155 -0.57 -23.85 -15.19
C ARG A 155 -1.02 -23.20 -16.49
#